data_AF-A0A1I7WJ40-F1
#
_entry.id   AF-A0A1I7WJ40-F1
#
_cell.length_a   1.000
_cell.length_b   1.000
_cell.length_c   1.000
_cell.angle_alpha   90.00
_cell.angle_beta   90.00
_cell.angle_gamma   90.00
#
_symmetry.space_group_name_H-M   'P 1'
#
loop_
_entity.id
_entity.type
_entity.pdbx_description
1 polymer ?
#
loop_
_entity_poly.entity_id
_entity_poly.type
_entity_poly.pdbx_seq_one_letter_code
_entity_poly.pdbx_strand_id
1 'polypeptide(L)'
;MSGYSDTWAEFRQVVESTRKKLLKKPNYPQAINQLNSISLKMQSVICVDLFYLFLYCYYPSEICDYYTKAVKISMNLKALRLAGLTSLEAAKLMKECRNYEMAIEHAHRAIRLLDGEFFTHSQALYCLAEIHFSMSQWEQLLATVDDLWITAMKNRARTFIGRNILKDCEVITMLSLPKIHVR
;
A
#
# COMPACT_ATOMS: atom_id res chain seq x y z
N MET A 1 14.04 12.66 -26.92
CA MET A 1 13.38 11.86 -25.85
C MET A 1 13.93 12.28 -24.48
N SER A 2 13.58 13.47 -23.96
CA SER A 2 14.13 13.99 -22.68
C SER A 2 13.11 14.61 -21.70
N GLY A 3 11.80 14.56 -21.97
CA GLY A 3 10.81 15.28 -21.14
C GLY A 3 10.57 14.72 -19.72
N TYR A 4 10.92 13.46 -19.46
CA TYR A 4 10.64 12.79 -18.18
C TYR A 4 11.71 13.03 -17.10
N SER A 5 12.98 13.27 -17.46
CA SER A 5 14.02 13.51 -16.45
C SER A 5 13.91 14.88 -15.80
N ASP A 6 13.51 15.88 -16.61
CA ASP A 6 13.44 17.28 -16.17
C ASP A 6 12.25 17.51 -15.23
N THR A 7 11.12 16.87 -15.50
CA THR A 7 9.93 16.90 -14.62
C THR A 7 10.20 16.24 -13.27
N TRP A 8 11.06 15.21 -13.21
CA TRP A 8 11.41 14.55 -11.95
C TRP A 8 12.38 15.37 -11.08
N ALA A 9 13.29 16.11 -11.70
CA ALA A 9 14.14 17.06 -11.01
C ALA A 9 13.31 18.22 -10.41
N GLU A 10 12.36 18.77 -11.20
CA GLU A 10 11.42 19.81 -10.76
C GLU A 10 10.57 19.32 -9.57
N PHE A 11 10.03 18.10 -9.63
CA PHE A 11 9.24 17.53 -8.55
C PHE A 11 10.04 17.42 -7.24
N ARG A 12 11.24 16.83 -7.28
CA ARG A 12 12.10 16.69 -6.08
C ARG A 12 12.45 18.04 -5.48
N GLN A 13 12.73 19.04 -6.31
CA GLN A 13 13.00 20.39 -5.84
C GLN A 13 11.79 21.00 -5.13
N VAL A 14 10.58 20.82 -5.68
CA VAL A 14 9.37 21.37 -5.05
C VAL A 14 9.02 20.65 -3.76
N VAL A 15 9.14 19.32 -3.70
CA VAL A 15 8.96 18.54 -2.46
C VAL A 15 9.91 19.04 -1.37
N GLU A 16 11.20 19.15 -1.66
CA GLU A 16 12.21 19.59 -0.69
C GLU A 16 12.00 21.05 -0.26
N SER A 17 11.57 21.93 -1.17
CA SER A 17 11.22 23.32 -0.84
C SER A 17 9.98 23.40 0.06
N THR A 18 8.98 22.57 -0.22
CA THR A 18 7.73 22.51 0.54
C THR A 18 8.00 21.98 1.94
N ARG A 19 8.95 21.05 2.08
CA ARG A 19 9.43 20.51 3.36
C ARG A 19 9.93 21.60 4.28
N LYS A 20 10.87 22.39 3.76
CA LYS A 20 11.50 23.49 4.51
C LYS A 20 10.48 24.55 4.92
N LYS A 21 9.44 24.77 4.11
CA LYS A 21 8.36 25.71 4.41
C LYS A 21 7.43 25.19 5.50
N LEU A 22 6.96 23.94 5.39
CA LEU A 22 6.07 23.33 6.37
C LEU A 22 6.73 23.18 7.75
N LEU A 23 8.03 22.89 7.81
CA LEU A 23 8.80 22.84 9.05
C LEU A 23 8.89 24.19 9.78
N LYS A 24 8.77 25.31 9.05
CA LYS A 24 8.80 26.67 9.62
C LYS A 24 7.40 27.18 9.97
N LYS A 25 6.42 26.91 9.10
CA LYS A 25 5.03 27.30 9.30
C LYS A 25 4.12 26.32 8.54
N PRO A 26 3.24 25.59 9.23
CA PRO A 26 2.31 24.68 8.57
C PRO A 26 1.30 25.47 7.74
N ASN A 27 1.42 25.40 6.42
CA ASN A 27 0.45 25.95 5.45
C ASN A 27 0.13 24.90 4.38
N TYR A 28 -0.66 23.93 4.81
CA TYR A 28 -1.00 22.74 4.03
C TYR A 28 -1.81 23.00 2.76
N PRO A 29 -2.80 23.92 2.73
CA PRO A 29 -3.55 24.21 1.50
C PRO A 29 -2.65 24.68 0.35
N GLN A 30 -1.66 25.51 0.65
CA GLN A 30 -0.73 26.01 -0.36
C GLN A 30 0.24 24.93 -0.84
N ALA A 31 0.72 24.07 0.07
CA ALA A 31 1.58 22.93 -0.25
C ALA A 31 0.87 21.91 -1.16
N ILE A 32 -0.40 21.59 -0.84
CA ILE A 32 -1.25 20.69 -1.63
C ILE A 32 -1.44 21.25 -3.04
N ASN A 33 -1.75 22.55 -3.18
CA ASN A 33 -1.95 23.17 -4.50
C ASN A 33 -0.68 23.15 -5.36
N GLN A 34 0.50 23.42 -4.78
CA GLN A 34 1.77 23.40 -5.49
C GLN A 34 2.11 21.98 -5.98
N LEU A 35 1.94 20.97 -5.13
CA LEU A 35 2.24 19.58 -5.47
C LEU A 35 1.22 19.01 -6.47
N ASN A 36 -0.06 19.36 -6.35
CA ASN A 36 -1.09 18.99 -7.32
C ASN A 36 -0.79 19.54 -8.71
N SER A 37 -0.35 20.80 -8.81
CA SER A 37 0.00 21.41 -10.09
C SER A 37 1.15 20.68 -10.80
N ILE A 38 2.10 20.11 -10.06
CA ILE A 38 3.24 19.37 -10.63
C ILE A 38 2.86 17.93 -10.92
N SER A 39 2.08 17.29 -10.05
CA SER A 39 1.51 15.96 -10.29
C SER A 39 0.73 15.92 -11.61
N LEU A 40 -0.07 16.95 -11.89
CA LEU A 40 -0.78 17.12 -13.16
C LEU A 40 0.16 17.21 -14.37
N LYS A 41 1.31 17.90 -14.24
CA LYS A 41 2.33 17.98 -15.30
C LYS A 41 3.04 16.65 -15.53
N MET A 42 3.22 15.86 -14.49
CA MET A 42 3.98 14.61 -14.58
C MET A 42 3.19 13.44 -15.16
N GLN A 43 1.85 13.55 -15.29
CA GLN A 43 0.93 12.50 -15.77
C GLN A 43 1.18 11.10 -15.15
N SER A 44 1.94 11.03 -14.06
CA SER A 44 2.47 9.79 -13.52
C SER A 44 2.06 9.67 -12.07
N VAL A 45 1.47 8.52 -11.78
CA VAL A 45 0.81 8.27 -10.51
C VAL A 45 1.81 8.00 -9.37
N ILE A 46 3.07 7.82 -9.74
CA ILE A 46 4.25 7.72 -8.86
C ILE A 46 4.39 8.99 -7.98
N CYS A 47 3.83 10.12 -8.41
CA CYS A 47 3.84 11.39 -7.69
C CYS A 47 3.01 11.35 -6.39
N VAL A 48 2.02 10.45 -6.32
CA VAL A 48 1.15 10.27 -5.16
C VAL A 48 1.90 9.51 -4.04
N ASP A 49 2.77 8.57 -4.39
CA ASP A 49 3.53 7.75 -3.43
C ASP A 49 4.55 8.58 -2.63
N LEU A 50 5.15 9.62 -3.24
CA LEU A 50 6.07 10.54 -2.55
C LEU A 50 5.35 11.62 -1.72
N PHE A 51 4.09 11.94 -2.02
CA PHE A 51 3.26 12.82 -1.19
C PHE A 51 2.84 12.14 0.11
N TYR A 52 2.53 10.84 0.06
CA TYR A 52 2.10 10.11 1.25
C TYR A 52 3.24 9.83 2.22
N LEU A 53 4.46 9.52 1.73
CA LEU A 53 5.65 9.40 2.57
C LEU A 53 5.95 10.68 3.36
N PHE A 54 5.51 11.83 2.85
CA PHE A 54 5.73 13.16 3.42
C PHE A 54 4.65 13.59 4.43
N LEU A 55 3.46 12.99 4.36
CA LEU A 55 2.31 13.23 5.25
C LEU A 55 2.34 12.40 6.53
N TYR A 56 3.21 11.39 6.61
CA TYR A 56 3.40 10.46 7.74
C TYR A 56 3.58 11.12 9.12
N CYS A 57 3.80 12.44 9.22
CA CYS A 57 4.19 13.07 10.47
C CYS A 57 3.09 13.79 11.27
N TYR A 58 1.85 13.98 10.78
CA TYR A 58 0.92 14.87 11.53
C TYR A 58 -0.58 14.49 11.66
N TYR A 59 -1.25 13.82 10.69
CA TYR A 59 -2.72 13.56 10.81
C TYR A 59 -3.20 12.26 10.11
N PRO A 60 -3.31 11.12 10.82
CA PRO A 60 -3.73 9.83 10.25
C PRO A 60 -5.13 9.79 9.63
N SER A 61 -6.08 10.55 10.19
CA SER A 61 -7.48 10.56 9.74
C SER A 61 -7.65 11.18 8.36
N GLU A 62 -7.00 12.32 8.11
CA GLU A 62 -7.08 13.01 6.81
C GLU A 62 -6.47 12.18 5.67
N ILE A 63 -5.43 11.39 5.98
CA ILE A 63 -4.76 10.55 4.99
C ILE A 63 -5.68 9.43 4.47
N CYS A 64 -6.49 8.85 5.35
CA CYS A 64 -7.46 7.82 4.95
C CYS A 64 -8.45 8.35 3.91
N ASP A 65 -8.91 9.60 4.08
CA ASP A 65 -9.81 10.26 3.15
C ASP A 65 -9.14 10.52 1.79
N TYR A 66 -7.87 10.94 1.78
CA TYR A 66 -7.14 11.17 0.54
C TYR A 66 -6.95 9.87 -0.24
N TYR A 67 -6.55 8.78 0.42
CA TYR A 67 -6.39 7.49 -0.25
C TYR A 67 -7.72 6.97 -0.77
N THR A 68 -8.79 7.10 0.00
CA THR A 68 -10.15 6.74 -0.44
C THR A 68 -10.56 7.51 -1.69
N LYS A 69 -10.29 8.82 -1.73
CA LYS A 69 -10.57 9.66 -2.91
C LYS A 69 -9.69 9.26 -4.11
N ALA A 70 -8.40 9.03 -3.91
CA ALA A 70 -7.46 8.64 -4.95
C ALA A 70 -7.84 7.29 -5.59
N VAL A 71 -8.23 6.31 -4.76
CA VAL A 71 -8.76 5.02 -5.22
C VAL A 71 -10.03 5.21 -6.03
N LYS A 72 -11.01 6.00 -5.54
CA LYS A 72 -12.26 6.29 -6.27
C LYS A 72 -11.99 6.94 -7.63
N ILE A 73 -11.11 7.92 -7.71
CA ILE A 73 -10.71 8.57 -8.98
C ILE A 73 -10.09 7.53 -9.92
N SER A 74 -9.16 6.71 -9.42
CA SER A 74 -8.49 5.68 -10.21
C SER A 74 -9.48 4.65 -10.78
N MET A 75 -10.47 4.23 -9.97
CA MET A 75 -11.54 3.34 -10.43
C MET A 75 -12.43 4.01 -11.48
N ASN A 76 -12.80 5.29 -11.30
CA ASN A 76 -13.61 6.03 -12.27
C ASN A 76 -12.89 6.20 -13.62
N LEU A 77 -11.56 6.34 -13.59
CA LEU A 77 -10.71 6.39 -14.78
C LEU A 77 -10.43 5.00 -15.39
N LYS A 78 -11.04 3.92 -14.84
CA LYS A 78 -10.80 2.52 -15.23
C LYS A 78 -9.33 2.08 -15.09
N ALA A 79 -8.53 2.80 -14.32
CA ALA A 79 -7.15 2.44 -14.01
C ALA A 79 -7.12 1.45 -12.83
N LEU A 80 -7.59 0.23 -13.04
CA LEU A 80 -7.82 -0.77 -11.98
C LEU A 80 -6.53 -1.18 -11.26
N ARG A 81 -5.48 -1.47 -12.02
CA ARG A 81 -4.15 -1.80 -11.47
C ARG A 81 -3.67 -0.71 -10.52
N LEU A 82 -3.84 0.54 -10.95
CA LEU A 82 -3.44 1.68 -10.18
C LEU A 82 -4.26 1.83 -8.90
N ALA A 83 -5.58 1.69 -8.99
CA ALA A 83 -6.46 1.68 -7.83
C ALA A 83 -6.05 0.57 -6.83
N GLY A 84 -5.57 -0.58 -7.33
CA GLY A 84 -5.02 -1.66 -6.53
C GLY A 84 -3.73 -1.27 -5.80
N LEU A 85 -2.75 -0.70 -6.51
CA LEU A 85 -1.48 -0.23 -5.91
C LEU A 85 -1.73 0.87 -4.88
N THR A 86 -2.57 1.85 -5.20
CA THR A 86 -2.95 2.92 -4.27
C THR A 86 -3.67 2.35 -3.04
N SER A 87 -4.49 1.31 -3.20
CA SER A 87 -5.13 0.63 -2.07
C SER A 87 -4.12 -0.13 -1.21
N LEU A 88 -3.10 -0.74 -1.81
CA LEU A 88 -2.05 -1.43 -1.08
C LEU A 88 -1.23 -0.46 -0.21
N GLU A 89 -0.84 0.68 -0.76
CA GLU A 89 -0.12 1.70 0.01
C GLU A 89 -0.98 2.29 1.13
N ALA A 90 -2.28 2.51 0.88
CA ALA A 90 -3.22 2.90 1.92
C ALA A 90 -3.27 1.89 3.07
N ALA A 91 -3.35 0.58 2.76
CA ALA A 91 -3.41 -0.47 3.75
C ALA A 91 -2.15 -0.53 4.62
N LYS A 92 -0.96 -0.42 4.01
CA LYS A 92 0.33 -0.39 4.73
C LYS A 92 0.39 0.77 5.71
N LEU A 93 0.01 1.97 5.27
CA LEU A 93 0.00 3.15 6.12
C LEU A 93 -1.04 3.02 7.25
N MET A 94 -2.27 2.60 6.95
CA MET A 94 -3.33 2.45 7.96
C MET A 94 -2.97 1.43 9.03
N LYS A 95 -2.28 0.35 8.64
CA LYS A 95 -1.68 -0.62 9.56
C LYS A 95 -0.67 0.06 10.49
N GLU A 96 0.22 0.90 9.97
CA GLU A 96 1.19 1.65 10.80
C GLU A 96 0.51 2.64 11.76
N CYS A 97 -0.60 3.25 11.33
CA CYS A 97 -1.45 4.08 12.19
C CYS A 97 -2.34 3.29 13.15
N ARG A 98 -2.25 1.94 13.17
CA ARG A 98 -3.10 1.02 13.95
C ARG A 98 -4.60 1.14 13.67
N ASN A 99 -4.98 1.74 12.54
CA ASN A 99 -6.36 1.77 12.07
C ASN A 99 -6.63 0.48 11.26
N TYR A 100 -6.75 -0.64 11.97
CA TYR A 100 -6.81 -1.95 11.33
C TYR A 100 -8.10 -2.20 10.54
N GLU A 101 -9.23 -1.61 10.94
CA GLU A 101 -10.50 -1.74 10.24
C GLU A 101 -10.39 -1.22 8.80
N MET A 102 -9.90 0.02 8.64
CA MET A 102 -9.66 0.60 7.32
C MET A 102 -8.54 -0.11 6.57
N ALA A 103 -7.48 -0.55 7.28
CA ALA A 103 -6.38 -1.27 6.67
C ALA A 103 -6.85 -2.57 6.00
N ILE A 104 -7.73 -3.34 6.66
CA ILE A 104 -8.33 -4.56 6.12
C ILE A 104 -9.15 -4.27 4.86
N GLU A 105 -9.98 -3.22 4.88
CA GLU A 105 -10.81 -2.85 3.73
C GLU A 105 -9.92 -2.53 2.49
N HIS A 106 -8.87 -1.75 2.70
CA HIS A 106 -7.92 -1.40 1.65
C HIS A 106 -7.08 -2.59 1.19
N ALA A 107 -6.66 -3.47 2.09
CA ALA A 107 -5.91 -4.67 1.74
C ALA A 107 -6.75 -5.64 0.89
N HIS A 108 -8.00 -5.92 1.28
CA HIS A 108 -8.91 -6.74 0.46
C HIS A 108 -9.19 -6.11 -0.91
N ARG A 109 -9.32 -4.78 -0.98
CA ARG A 109 -9.47 -4.08 -2.27
C ARG A 109 -8.22 -4.26 -3.14
N ALA A 110 -7.03 -4.13 -2.57
CA ALA A 110 -5.77 -4.35 -3.28
C ALA A 110 -5.66 -5.79 -3.81
N ILE A 111 -5.97 -6.79 -2.98
CA ILE A 111 -5.96 -8.21 -3.37
C ILE A 111 -6.85 -8.44 -4.61
N ARG A 112 -8.09 -7.93 -4.60
CA ARG A 112 -9.02 -8.07 -5.73
C ARG A 112 -8.54 -7.37 -7.00
N LEU A 113 -7.99 -6.17 -6.88
CA LEU A 113 -7.63 -5.34 -8.04
C LEU A 113 -6.27 -5.71 -8.65
N LEU A 114 -5.41 -6.36 -7.88
CA LEU A 114 -4.08 -6.80 -8.29
C LEU A 114 -4.04 -8.30 -8.64
N ASP A 115 -5.20 -8.97 -8.63
CA ASP A 115 -5.30 -10.36 -9.08
C ASP A 115 -4.78 -10.50 -10.51
N GLY A 116 -3.86 -11.44 -10.72
CA GLY A 116 -3.09 -11.61 -11.96
C GLY A 116 -1.64 -11.10 -11.93
N GLU A 117 -1.27 -10.18 -11.03
CA GLU A 117 0.13 -9.76 -10.85
C GLU A 117 0.75 -10.41 -9.62
N PHE A 118 1.50 -11.50 -9.83
CA PHE A 118 2.05 -12.33 -8.75
C PHE A 118 2.70 -11.53 -7.60
N PHE A 119 3.58 -10.58 -7.92
CA PHE A 119 4.35 -9.86 -6.90
C PHE A 119 3.49 -8.92 -6.05
N THR A 120 2.71 -8.07 -6.70
CA THR A 120 1.90 -7.03 -6.05
C THR A 120 0.70 -7.65 -5.35
N HIS A 121 0.13 -8.73 -5.90
CA HIS A 121 -0.89 -9.53 -5.24
C HIS A 121 -0.36 -10.23 -3.98
N SER A 122 0.82 -10.88 -4.06
CA SER A 122 1.44 -11.53 -2.90
C SER A 122 1.76 -10.50 -1.81
N GLN A 123 2.24 -9.30 -2.17
CA GLN A 123 2.45 -8.22 -1.21
C GLN A 123 1.16 -7.77 -0.52
N ALA A 124 0.04 -7.73 -1.24
CA ALA A 124 -1.26 -7.40 -0.64
C ALA A 124 -1.73 -8.47 0.36
N LEU A 125 -1.53 -9.75 0.04
CA LEU A 125 -1.80 -10.86 0.95
C LEU A 125 -0.91 -10.81 2.21
N TYR A 126 0.40 -10.55 2.06
CA TYR A 126 1.29 -10.36 3.21
C TYR A 126 0.86 -9.17 4.08
N CYS A 127 0.47 -8.05 3.48
CA CYS A 127 -0.02 -6.90 4.22
C CYS A 127 -1.27 -7.26 5.04
N LEU A 128 -2.21 -8.02 4.48
CA LEU A 128 -3.40 -8.49 5.19
C LEU A 128 -3.04 -9.47 6.31
N ALA A 129 -2.12 -10.41 6.06
CA ALA A 129 -1.63 -11.34 7.06
C ALA A 129 -1.00 -10.61 8.26
N GLU A 130 -0.15 -9.61 8.01
CA GLU A 130 0.45 -8.78 9.07
C GLU A 130 -0.60 -8.02 9.90
N ILE A 131 -1.68 -7.55 9.27
CA ILE A 131 -2.79 -6.89 9.98
C ILE A 131 -3.49 -7.91 10.89
N HIS A 132 -3.87 -9.08 10.38
CA HIS A 132 -4.52 -10.13 11.19
C HIS A 132 -3.63 -10.61 12.34
N PHE A 133 -2.33 -10.75 12.09
CA PHE A 133 -1.34 -11.05 13.13
C PHE A 133 -1.34 -9.98 14.22
N SER A 134 -1.30 -8.70 13.84
CA SER A 134 -1.30 -7.57 14.78
C SER A 134 -2.58 -7.51 15.64
N MET A 135 -3.70 -8.01 15.10
CA MET A 135 -4.98 -8.11 15.81
C MET A 135 -5.17 -9.43 16.56
N SER A 136 -4.18 -10.35 16.54
CA SER A 136 -4.31 -11.72 17.07
C SER A 136 -5.50 -12.51 16.49
N GLN A 137 -5.87 -12.23 15.24
CA GLN A 137 -6.92 -12.90 14.49
C GLN A 137 -6.34 -14.13 13.77
N TRP A 138 -6.04 -15.18 14.54
CA TRP A 138 -5.28 -16.34 14.06
C TRP A 138 -6.00 -17.15 12.97
N GLU A 139 -7.34 -17.26 13.04
CA GLU A 139 -8.14 -17.98 12.04
C GLU A 139 -8.09 -17.25 10.68
N GLN A 140 -8.26 -15.93 10.68
CA GLN A 140 -8.20 -15.10 9.48
C GLN A 140 -6.77 -15.00 8.93
N LEU A 141 -5.77 -14.99 9.81
CA LEU A 141 -4.36 -15.08 9.42
C LEU A 141 -4.10 -16.37 8.63
N LEU A 142 -4.53 -17.54 9.16
CA LEU A 142 -4.34 -18.82 8.47
C LEU A 142 -5.06 -18.85 7.11
N ALA A 143 -6.29 -18.36 7.03
CA ALA A 143 -7.01 -18.27 5.76
C ALA A 143 -6.24 -17.40 4.73
N THR A 144 -5.65 -16.29 5.18
CA THR A 144 -4.82 -15.44 4.31
C THR A 144 -3.53 -16.13 3.88
N VAL A 145 -2.92 -16.91 4.77
CA VAL A 145 -1.71 -17.71 4.47
C VAL A 145 -2.01 -18.81 3.45
N ASP A 146 -3.19 -19.43 3.52
CA ASP A 146 -3.65 -20.43 2.54
C ASP A 146 -3.83 -19.80 1.15
N ASP A 147 -4.41 -18.60 1.06
CA ASP A 147 -4.50 -17.85 -0.21
C ASP A 147 -3.12 -17.54 -0.79
N LEU A 148 -2.16 -17.20 0.08
CA LEU A 148 -0.77 -16.91 -0.26
C LEU A 148 -0.05 -18.17 -0.78
N TRP A 149 -0.28 -19.32 -0.12
CA TRP A 149 0.19 -20.63 -0.56
C TRP A 149 -0.36 -20.98 -1.95
N ILE A 150 -1.67 -20.86 -2.14
CA ILE A 150 -2.35 -21.14 -3.41
C ILE A 150 -1.77 -20.26 -4.52
N THR A 151 -1.56 -18.97 -4.24
CA THR A 151 -0.97 -18.01 -5.18
C THR A 151 0.44 -18.41 -5.60
N ALA A 152 1.29 -18.78 -4.64
CA ALA A 152 2.65 -19.25 -4.88
C ALA A 152 2.70 -20.55 -5.67
N MET A 153 1.85 -21.52 -5.30
CA MET A 153 1.76 -22.82 -5.98
C MET A 153 1.32 -22.68 -7.44
N LYS A 154 0.28 -21.88 -7.71
CA LYS A 154 -0.27 -21.69 -9.06
C LYS A 154 0.71 -20.99 -10.01
N ASN A 155 1.38 -19.96 -9.54
CA ASN A 155 2.12 -19.07 -10.43
C ASN A 155 3.62 -19.36 -10.49
N ARG A 156 4.24 -19.76 -9.37
CA ARG A 156 5.71 -19.61 -9.21
C ARG A 156 6.38 -20.67 -8.31
N ALA A 157 5.74 -21.83 -8.06
CA ALA A 157 6.22 -22.86 -7.12
C ALA A 157 7.70 -23.28 -7.27
N ARG A 158 8.22 -23.29 -8.52
CA ARG A 158 9.61 -23.72 -8.82
C ARG A 158 10.63 -22.59 -8.79
N THR A 159 10.19 -21.34 -8.69
CA THR A 159 11.09 -20.18 -8.62
C THR A 159 11.64 -20.02 -7.21
N PHE A 160 12.79 -19.36 -7.09
CA PHE A 160 13.37 -19.03 -5.79
C PHE A 160 12.38 -18.25 -4.91
N ILE A 161 11.72 -17.24 -5.48
CA ILE A 161 10.78 -16.38 -4.77
C ILE A 161 9.54 -17.16 -4.33
N GLY A 162 8.93 -17.95 -5.21
CA GLY A 162 7.78 -18.78 -4.85
C GLY A 162 8.11 -19.81 -3.76
N ARG A 163 9.30 -20.41 -3.79
CA ARG A 163 9.74 -21.32 -2.71
C ARG A 163 9.93 -20.61 -1.37
N ASN A 164 10.45 -19.39 -1.36
CA ASN A 164 10.58 -18.63 -0.12
C ASN A 164 9.21 -18.30 0.46
N ILE A 165 8.26 -17.89 -0.38
CA ILE A 165 6.88 -17.63 0.04
C ILE A 165 6.25 -18.88 0.65
N LEU A 166 6.41 -20.06 0.01
CA LEU A 166 5.88 -21.32 0.56
C LEU A 166 6.49 -21.65 1.93
N LYS A 167 7.80 -21.44 2.11
CA LYS A 167 8.46 -21.62 3.41
C LYS A 167 7.93 -20.65 4.46
N ASP A 168 7.71 -19.39 4.10
CA ASP A 168 7.10 -18.41 5.01
C ASP A 168 5.71 -18.89 5.44
N CYS A 169 4.88 -19.38 4.50
CA CYS A 169 3.59 -19.96 4.81
C CYS A 169 3.69 -21.15 5.79
N GLU A 170 4.63 -22.10 5.58
CA GLU A 170 4.85 -23.22 6.50
C GLU A 170 5.19 -22.72 7.91
N VAL A 171 6.14 -21.79 8.01
CA VAL A 171 6.61 -21.23 9.29
C VAL A 171 5.47 -20.50 10.00
N ILE A 172 4.75 -19.62 9.30
CA ILE A 172 3.65 -18.85 9.88
C ILE A 172 2.54 -19.78 10.37
N THR A 173 2.17 -20.80 9.59
CA THR A 173 1.16 -21.79 9.99
C THR A 173 1.59 -22.54 11.25
N MET A 174 2.82 -23.04 11.30
CA MET A 174 3.35 -23.76 12.47
C MET A 174 3.38 -22.89 13.73
N LEU A 175 3.71 -21.60 13.62
CA LEU A 175 3.72 -20.67 14.75
C LEU A 175 2.32 -20.25 15.20
N SER A 176 1.35 -20.25 14.28
CA SER A 176 -0.02 -19.78 14.54
C SER A 176 -0.96 -20.88 15.04
N LEU A 177 -0.76 -22.14 14.62
CA LEU A 177 -1.60 -23.29 15.01
C LEU A 177 -1.75 -23.47 16.53
N PRO A 178 -0.69 -23.38 17.35
CA PRO A 178 -0.83 -23.47 18.81
C PRO A 178 -1.67 -22.34 19.40
N LYS A 179 -1.67 -21.14 18.79
CA LYS A 179 -2.40 -19.97 19.28
C LYS A 179 -3.92 -20.10 19.13
N ILE A 180 -4.38 -20.99 18.25
CA ILE A 180 -5.79 -21.29 18.04
C ILE A 180 -6.33 -22.23 19.12
N HIS A 181 -5.50 -23.18 19.58
CA HIS A 181 -5.90 -24.25 20.48
C HIS A 181 -5.80 -23.89 21.97
N VAL A 182 -5.22 -22.74 22.32
CA VAL A 182 -5.06 -22.26 23.71
C VAL A 182 -6.20 -21.29 24.09
N ARG A 183 -7.42 -21.50 23.60
CA ARG A 183 -8.61 -20.81 24.09
C ARG A 183 -9.10 -21.40 25.39
#